data_AF-U4K9S7-F1
#
_entry.id   AF-U4K9S7-F1
#
_cell.length_a   1.000
_cell.length_b   1.000
_cell.length_c   1.000
_cell.angle_alpha   90.00
_cell.angle_beta   90.00
_cell.angle_gamma   90.00
#
_symmetry.space_group_name_H-M   'P 1'
#
loop_
_entity.id
_entity.type
_entity.pdbx_description
1 polymer ?
#
loop_
_entity_poly.entity_id
_entity_poly.type
_entity_poly.pdbx_seq_one_letter_code
_entity_poly.pdbx_strand_id
1 'polypeptide(L)' 'MHFDSFSDFLAMGGYASYVWGAFGITFLSMLILLFASIKRSKDLLGEVNAKIDRQARIDAAKNMENTL' A
#
# COMPACT_ATOMS: atom_id res chain seq x y z
N MET A 1 10.65 -5.73 -41.07
CA MET A 1 10.72 -5.56 -39.61
C MET A 1 9.33 -5.92 -39.08
N HIS A 2 9.19 -6.71 -38.00
CA HIS A 2 7.87 -7.23 -37.61
C HIS A 2 6.93 -6.18 -36.98
N PHE A 3 7.44 -5.00 -36.67
CA PHE A 3 6.68 -3.82 -36.28
C PHE A 3 7.32 -2.62 -36.97
N ASP A 4 6.59 -1.94 -37.83
CA ASP A 4 7.09 -0.77 -38.57
C ASP A 4 6.92 0.53 -37.76
N SER A 5 6.18 0.49 -36.64
CA SER A 5 5.97 1.62 -35.74
C SER A 5 5.66 1.21 -34.29
N PHE A 6 5.85 2.13 -33.34
CA PHE A 6 5.43 1.97 -31.94
C PHE A 6 3.90 1.78 -31.81
N SER A 7 3.14 2.34 -32.76
CA SER A 7 1.69 2.16 -32.83
C SER A 7 1.31 0.71 -33.17
N ASP A 8 2.05 0.04 -34.07
CA ASP A 8 1.80 -1.37 -34.40
C ASP A 8 2.14 -2.31 -33.25
N PHE A 9 3.13 -1.96 -32.44
CA PHE A 9 3.42 -2.68 -31.20
C PHE A 9 2.28 -2.57 -30.19
N LEU A 10 1.64 -1.41 -30.09
CA LEU A 10 0.48 -1.22 -29.21
C LEU A 10 -0.78 -1.87 -29.76
N ALA A 11 -1.00 -1.84 -31.08
CA ALA A 11 -2.19 -2.37 -31.73
C ALA A 11 -2.14 -3.89 -32.00
N MET A 12 -0.93 -4.50 -32.03
CA MET A 12 -0.65 -5.93 -32.24
C MET A 12 -1.65 -6.66 -33.16
N GLY A 13 -2.04 -6.03 -34.27
CA GLY A 13 -2.93 -6.62 -35.28
C GLY A 13 -4.22 -7.26 -34.74
N GLY A 14 -4.78 -6.77 -33.62
CA GLY A 14 -6.01 -7.30 -33.01
C GLY A 14 -5.84 -8.09 -31.70
N TYR A 15 -4.60 -8.44 -31.29
CA TYR A 15 -4.34 -9.12 -30.01
C TYR A 15 -4.08 -8.16 -28.84
N ALA A 16 -3.95 -6.88 -29.13
CA ALA A 16 -3.64 -5.84 -28.15
C ALA A 16 -4.61 -5.81 -26.97
N SER A 17 -5.91 -6.02 -27.21
CA SER A 17 -6.93 -6.00 -26.16
C SER A 17 -6.69 -7.06 -25.08
N TYR A 18 -6.29 -8.27 -25.48
CA TYR A 18 -5.99 -9.36 -24.55
C TYR A 18 -4.70 -9.10 -23.76
N VAL A 19 -3.67 -8.62 -24.45
CA VAL A 19 -2.36 -8.34 -23.85
C VAL A 19 -2.48 -7.18 -22.87
N TRP A 20 -2.89 -6.00 -23.33
CA TRP A 20 -3.00 -4.81 -22.49
C TRP A 20 -4.07 -4.95 -21.42
N GLY A 21 -5.15 -5.70 -21.66
CA GLY A 21 -6.12 -6.06 -20.64
C GLY A 21 -5.50 -6.88 -19.52
N ALA A 22 -4.78 -7.96 -19.84
CA ALA A 22 -4.10 -8.78 -18.85
C ALA A 22 -3.04 -7.97 -18.06
N PHE A 23 -2.18 -7.23 -18.77
CA PHE A 23 -1.20 -6.34 -18.14
C PHE A 23 -1.85 -5.28 -17.25
N GLY A 24 -2.95 -4.69 -17.69
CA GLY A 24 -3.71 -3.72 -16.91
C GLY A 24 -4.28 -4.31 -15.63
N ILE A 25 -4.87 -5.51 -15.69
CA ILE A 25 -5.40 -6.22 -14.52
C ILE A 25 -4.28 -6.59 -13.55
N THR A 26 -3.14 -7.10 -14.05
CA THR A 26 -1.99 -7.43 -13.22
C THR A 26 -1.43 -6.18 -12.55
N PHE A 27 -1.24 -5.10 -13.31
CA PHE A 27 -0.73 -3.84 -12.77
C PHE A 27 -1.68 -3.24 -11.72
N LEU A 28 -2.99 -3.27 -11.97
CA LEU A 28 -4.01 -2.86 -11.01
C LEU A 28 -3.94 -3.70 -9.73
N SER A 29 -3.81 -5.02 -9.86
CA SER A 29 -3.70 -5.92 -8.71
C SER A 29 -2.45 -5.62 -7.87
N MET A 30 -1.32 -5.35 -8.52
CA MET A 30 -0.08 -4.94 -7.84
C MET A 30 -0.25 -3.60 -7.12
N LEU A 31 -0.90 -2.62 -7.74
CA LEU A 31 -1.17 -1.33 -7.11
C LEU A 31 -2.06 -1.50 -5.87
N ILE A 32 -3.14 -2.27 -5.97
CA ILE A 32 -4.03 -2.55 -4.83
C ILE A 32 -3.24 -3.17 -3.67
N LEU A 33 -2.39 -4.16 -3.95
CA LEU A 33 -1.52 -4.80 -2.95
C LEU A 33 -0.54 -3.81 -2.33
N LEU A 34 0.08 -2.95 -3.14
CA LEU A 34 1.02 -1.94 -2.67
C LEU A 34 0.32 -0.94 -1.73
N PHE A 35 -0.83 -0.39 -2.13
CA PHE A 35 -1.60 0.53 -1.30
C PHE A 35 -2.09 -0.13 0.00
N ALA A 36 -2.56 -1.38 -0.08
CA ALA A 36 -2.97 -2.14 1.09
C ALA A 36 -1.79 -2.38 2.06
N SER A 37 -0.61 -2.71 1.52
CA SER A 37 0.62 -2.90 2.28
C SER A 37 1.04 -1.62 3.01
N ILE A 38 1.12 -0.50 2.30
CA ILE A 38 1.47 0.81 2.88
C ILE A 38 0.46 1.20 3.97
N LYS A 39 -0.84 1.04 3.71
CA LYS A 39 -1.87 1.36 4.70
C LYS A 39 -1.73 0.50 5.95
N ARG A 40 -1.53 -0.81 5.79
CA ARG A 40 -1.32 -1.73 6.92
C ARG A 40 -0.11 -1.33 7.76
N SER A 41 1.02 -0.98 7.14
CA SER A 41 2.20 -0.51 7.88
C SER A 41 1.91 0.75 8.69
N LYS A 42 1.15 1.70 8.14
CA LYS A 42 0.77 2.93 8.86
C LYS A 42 -0.20 2.65 10.02
N ASP A 43 -1.18 1.80 9.81
CA ASP A 43 -2.18 1.45 10.82
C ASP A 43 -1.52 0.76 12.03
N LEU A 44 -0.57 -0.16 11.78
CA LEU A 44 0.19 -0.83 12.83
C LEU A 44 1.02 0.16 13.67
N LEU A 45 1.72 1.09 13.04
CA LEU A 45 2.48 2.12 13.76
C LEU A 45 1.58 3.06 14.56
N GLY A 46 0.40 3.40 14.02
CA GLY A 46 -0.60 4.19 14.74
C GLY A 46 -1.11 3.49 16.00
N GLU A 47 -1.40 2.19 15.92
CA GLU A 47 -1.84 1.41 17.07
C GLU A 47 -0.77 1.31 18.16
N VAL A 48 0.49 1.10 17.77
CA VAL A 48 1.63 1.05 18.71
C VAL A 48 1.79 2.38 19.44
N ASN A 49 1.78 3.51 18.73
CA ASN A 49 1.89 4.84 19.35
C ASN A 49 0.72 5.12 20.31
N ALA A 50 -0.51 4.78 19.92
CA ALA A 50 -1.67 4.96 20.79
C ALA A 50 -1.57 4.13 22.09
N LYS A 51 -0.96 2.93 22.04
CA LYS A 51 -0.70 2.11 23.24
C LYS A 51 0.39 2.73 24.12
N ILE A 52 1.46 3.26 23.53
CA ILE A 52 2.55 3.93 24.26
C ILE A 52 2.02 5.16 25.00
N ASP A 53 1.25 6.02 24.32
CA ASP A 53 0.67 7.22 24.93
C ASP A 53 -0.25 6.90 26.11
N ARG A 54 -1.02 5.81 26.00
CA ARG A 54 -1.89 5.36 27.09
C ARG A 54 -1.08 4.87 28.29
N GLN A 55 0.00 4.13 28.04
CA GLN A 55 0.87 3.63 29.10
C GLN A 55 1.57 4.79 29.82
N ALA A 56 2.10 5.77 29.08
CA ALA A 56 2.73 6.96 29.64
C ALA A 56 1.82 7.74 30.59
N ARG A 57 0.52 7.83 30.29
CA ARG A 57 -0.48 8.49 31.16
C ARG A 57 -0.71 7.72 32.47
N ILE A 58 -0.77 6.40 32.39
CA ILE A 58 -0.95 5.53 33.57
C ILE A 58 0.29 5.61 34.46
N ASP A 59 1.48 5.59 33.86
CA ASP A 59 2.74 5.68 34.61
C ASP A 59 2.91 7.08 35.24
N ALA A 60 2.50 8.16 34.57
CA ALA A 60 2.49 9.50 35.15
C ALA A 60 1.54 9.60 36.35
N ALA A 61 0.36 8.98 36.27
CA ALA A 61 -0.58 8.92 37.39
C ALA A 61 -0.02 8.12 38.58
N LYS A 62 0.61 6.97 38.32
CA LYS A 62 1.26 6.15 39.37
C LYS A 62 2.43 6.86 40.03
N ASN A 63 3.24 7.60 39.28
CA ASN A 63 4.34 8.37 39.85
C ASN A 63 3.81 9.49 40.76
N MET A 64 2.71 10.17 40.40
CA MET A 64 2.09 11.17 41.26
C MET A 64 1.50 10.59 42.55
N GLU A 65 0.92 9.38 42.49
CA GLU A 65 0.39 8.68 43.68
C GLU A 65 1.51 8.26 44.65
N ASN A 66 2.67 7.84 44.14
CA ASN A 66 3.80 7.39 44.98
C ASN A 66 4.63 8.55 45.59
N THR A 67 4.26 9.81 45.34
CA THR A 67 4.97 10.99 45.88
C THR A 67 4.18 11.72 46.99
N LEU A 68 3.01 11.19 47.40
CA LEU A 68 2.17 11.68 48.50
C LEU A 68 2.27 10.74 49.72
#